data_AF-A0A397HDI1-F1
#
_entry.id   AF-A0A397HDI1-F1
#
_cell.length_a   1.000
_cell.length_b   1.000
_cell.length_c   1.000
_cell.angle_alpha   90.00
_cell.angle_beta   90.00
_cell.angle_gamma   90.00
#
_symmetry.space_group_name_H-M   'P 1'
#
loop_
_entity.id
_entity.type
_entity.pdbx_description
1 polymer ?
#
loop_
_entity_poly.entity_id
_entity_poly.type
_entity_poly.pdbx_seq_one_letter_code
_entity_poly.pdbx_strand_id
1 'polypeptide(L)'
;MHTYNPLIILDTIAEIVQKLSLEDLNKFCWINRTWYKEIQHKLRKRWEIHMLKGYKLGLGRDKKMSEAQEKYLDEELQEYMVWGLKLKYQEKLLESAKKQVEIEKYMLVNGMINKSKKEIVKYNIQQIAEEIIPWDTIEDWDLAELEE
;
A
#
# COMPACT_ATOMS: atom_id res chain seq x y z
N MET A 1 -25.22 -13.95 14.23
CA MET A 1 -24.15 -14.85 13.75
C MET A 1 -23.05 -13.98 13.17
N HIS A 2 -21.89 -13.89 13.82
CA HIS A 2 -20.74 -13.21 13.23
C HIS A 2 -20.21 -14.11 12.10
N THR A 3 -20.34 -13.63 10.86
CA THR A 3 -19.76 -14.25 9.68
C THR A 3 -18.25 -14.26 9.83
N TYR A 4 -17.68 -15.44 10.05
CA TYR A 4 -16.23 -15.66 10.07
C TYR A 4 -15.66 -15.31 8.71
N ASN A 5 -14.84 -14.25 8.64
CA ASN A 5 -14.10 -13.88 7.44
C ASN A 5 -12.62 -14.26 7.61
N PRO A 6 -12.17 -15.39 7.03
CA PRO A 6 -10.77 -15.83 7.14
C PRO A 6 -9.77 -14.85 6.49
N LEU A 7 -10.23 -13.93 5.64
CA LEU A 7 -9.39 -12.93 4.96
C LEU A 7 -9.01 -11.74 5.85
N ILE A 8 -9.34 -11.80 7.15
CA ILE A 8 -8.93 -10.84 8.18
C ILE A 8 -7.93 -11.48 9.15
N ILE A 9 -7.79 -12.81 9.13
CA ILE A 9 -6.94 -13.57 10.06
C ILE A 9 -5.52 -13.58 9.55
N LEU A 10 -4.61 -13.01 10.35
CA LEU A 10 -3.22 -12.80 9.96
C LEU A 10 -2.51 -14.09 9.52
N ASP A 11 -2.62 -15.16 10.31
CA ASP A 11 -1.99 -16.46 10.01
C ASP A 11 -2.49 -17.05 8.68
N THR A 12 -3.80 -16.93 8.43
CA THR A 12 -4.42 -17.41 7.19
C THR A 12 -3.94 -16.60 5.98
N ILE A 13 -3.84 -15.27 6.14
CA ILE A 13 -3.30 -14.38 5.09
C ILE A 13 -1.84 -14.73 4.81
N ALA A 14 -1.02 -14.90 5.85
CA ALA A 14 0.39 -15.24 5.72
C ALA A 14 0.59 -16.56 4.97
N GLU A 15 -0.18 -17.61 5.29
CA GLU A 15 -0.13 -18.89 4.57
C GLU A 15 -0.51 -18.76 3.08
N ILE A 16 -1.53 -17.96 2.77
CA ILE A 16 -1.96 -17.71 1.39
C ILE A 16 -0.87 -16.94 0.63
N VAL A 17 -0.39 -15.84 1.20
CA VAL A 17 0.67 -14.99 0.65
C VAL A 17 1.94 -15.77 0.35
N GLN A 18 2.28 -16.76 1.18
CA GLN A 18 3.43 -17.63 0.94
C GLN A 18 3.34 -18.45 -0.35
N LYS A 19 2.12 -18.85 -0.76
CA LYS A 19 1.86 -19.72 -1.92
C LYS A 19 1.64 -18.96 -3.22
N LEU A 20 1.46 -17.63 -3.15
CA LEU A 20 1.17 -16.80 -4.32
C LEU A 20 2.42 -16.44 -5.12
N SER A 21 2.25 -16.33 -6.45
CA SER A 21 3.27 -15.83 -7.37
C SER A 21 3.53 -14.33 -7.13
N LEU A 22 4.68 -13.79 -7.57
CA LEU A 22 4.95 -12.35 -7.46
C LEU A 22 3.90 -11.51 -8.20
N GLU A 23 3.42 -11.99 -9.35
CA GLU A 23 2.40 -11.30 -10.14
C GLU A 23 1.05 -11.26 -9.43
N ASP A 24 0.70 -12.34 -8.74
CA ASP A 24 -0.56 -12.43 -8.00
C ASP A 24 -0.51 -11.65 -6.68
N LEU A 25 0.64 -11.59 -6.02
CA LEU A 25 0.83 -10.75 -4.82
C LEU A 25 0.51 -9.28 -5.09
N ASN A 26 0.87 -8.78 -6.28
CA ASN A 26 0.54 -7.40 -6.69
C ASN A 26 -0.97 -7.19 -6.95
N LYS A 27 -1.76 -8.25 -7.16
CA LYS A 27 -3.22 -8.16 -7.29
C LYS A 27 -3.89 -8.16 -5.92
N PHE A 28 -3.33 -8.89 -4.96
CA PHE A 28 -3.93 -9.13 -3.64
C PHE A 28 -3.52 -8.12 -2.57
N CYS A 29 -2.45 -7.33 -2.77
CA CYS A 29 -2.04 -6.27 -1.83
C CYS A 29 -3.09 -5.17 -1.64
N TRP A 30 -4.14 -5.17 -2.47
CA TRP A 30 -5.21 -4.17 -2.47
C TRP A 30 -6.50 -4.60 -1.74
N ILE A 31 -6.56 -5.80 -1.14
CA ILE A 31 -7.78 -6.28 -0.47
C ILE A 31 -8.09 -5.44 0.79
N ASN A 32 -7.11 -5.27 1.67
CA ASN A 32 -7.19 -4.41 2.85
C ASN A 32 -5.76 -4.16 3.41
N ARG A 33 -5.67 -3.32 4.46
CA ARG A 33 -4.40 -2.95 5.09
C ARG A 33 -3.60 -4.17 5.63
N THR A 34 -4.29 -5.19 6.14
CA THR A 34 -3.65 -6.41 6.65
C THR A 34 -2.97 -7.20 5.53
N TRP A 35 -3.63 -7.35 4.38
CA TRP A 35 -3.04 -7.97 3.19
C TRP A 35 -1.83 -7.20 2.66
N TYR A 36 -1.91 -5.87 2.64
CA TYR A 36 -0.78 -5.04 2.24
C TYR A 36 0.45 -5.29 3.12
N LYS A 37 0.30 -5.24 4.45
CA LYS A 37 1.41 -5.46 5.41
C LYS A 37 2.04 -6.85 5.24
N GLU A 38 1.24 -7.90 5.18
CA GLU A 38 1.75 -9.28 5.02
C GLU A 38 2.46 -9.50 3.69
N ILE A 39 1.94 -8.92 2.61
CA ILE A 39 2.56 -9.02 1.28
C ILE A 39 3.90 -8.28 1.24
N GLN A 40 4.00 -7.08 1.83
CA GLN A 40 5.27 -6.35 1.95
C GLN A 40 6.31 -7.17 2.72
N HIS A 41 5.93 -7.69 3.89
CA HIS A 41 6.81 -8.53 4.69
C HIS A 41 7.27 -9.79 3.95
N LYS A 42 6.39 -10.42 3.14
CA LYS A 42 6.78 -11.59 2.34
C LYS A 42 7.71 -11.23 1.17
N LEU A 43 7.44 -10.12 0.49
CA LEU A 43 8.29 -9.64 -0.60
C LEU A 43 9.71 -9.34 -0.09
N ARG A 44 9.82 -8.69 1.07
CA ARG A 44 11.10 -8.48 1.77
C ARG A 44 11.84 -9.80 2.02
N LYS A 45 11.19 -10.79 2.65
CA LYS A 45 11.81 -12.11 2.91
C LYS A 45 12.25 -12.84 1.64
N ARG A 46 11.46 -12.78 0.56
CA ARG A 46 11.85 -13.42 -0.72
C ARG A 46 13.05 -12.72 -1.34
N TRP A 47 13.11 -11.40 -1.23
CA TRP A 47 14.22 -10.61 -1.73
C TRP A 47 15.51 -10.87 -0.96
N GLU A 48 15.48 -10.91 0.38
CA GLU A 48 16.63 -11.29 1.22
C GLU A 48 17.22 -12.64 0.81
N ILE A 49 16.38 -13.64 0.54
CA ILE A 49 16.83 -14.96 0.07
C ILE A 49 17.50 -14.87 -1.31
N HIS A 50 16.93 -14.08 -2.22
CA HIS A 50 17.51 -13.87 -3.55
C HIS A 50 18.85 -13.14 -3.50
N MET A 51 18.97 -12.12 -2.65
CA MET A 51 20.21 -11.39 -2.42
C MET A 51 21.28 -12.27 -1.79
N LEU A 52 20.95 -13.04 -0.75
CA LEU A 52 21.88 -14.01 -0.15
C LEU A 52 22.37 -15.06 -1.16
N LYS A 53 21.52 -15.44 -2.12
CA LYS A 53 21.89 -16.35 -3.21
C LYS A 53 22.80 -15.67 -4.24
N GLY A 54 22.53 -14.41 -4.57
CA GLY A 54 23.41 -13.56 -5.40
C GLY A 54 24.79 -13.37 -4.77
N TYR A 55 24.83 -13.08 -3.46
CA TYR A 55 26.05 -12.93 -2.66
C TYR A 55 26.94 -14.17 -2.73
N LYS A 56 26.37 -15.38 -2.57
CA LYS A 56 27.12 -16.65 -2.73
C LYS A 56 27.73 -16.82 -4.12
N LEU A 57 27.14 -16.23 -5.16
CA LEU A 57 27.63 -16.29 -6.54
C LEU A 57 28.60 -15.15 -6.88
N GLY A 58 28.49 -14.00 -6.20
CA GLY A 58 29.32 -12.81 -6.38
C GLY A 58 30.65 -12.82 -5.62
N LEU A 59 30.84 -13.78 -4.70
CA LEU A 59 32.01 -13.96 -3.82
C LEU A 59 33.37 -14.19 -4.53
N GLY A 60 33.42 -14.07 -5.86
CA GLY A 60 34.66 -14.04 -6.66
C GLY A 60 35.18 -12.62 -6.98
N ARG A 61 34.53 -11.54 -6.52
CA ARG A 61 34.99 -10.15 -6.72
C ARG A 61 34.97 -9.37 -5.41
N ASP A 62 35.91 -8.44 -5.28
CA ASP A 62 36.33 -7.77 -4.04
C ASP A 62 35.20 -7.40 -3.05
N LYS A 63 35.29 -8.06 -1.89
CA LYS A 63 34.28 -8.12 -0.83
C LYS A 63 33.88 -6.75 -0.23
N LYS A 64 34.79 -5.78 -0.17
CA LYS A 64 34.55 -4.47 0.48
C LYS A 64 33.79 -3.45 -0.39
N MET A 65 33.95 -3.51 -1.71
CA MET A 65 33.19 -2.64 -2.64
C MET A 65 31.78 -3.18 -2.88
N SER A 66 31.64 -4.51 -2.93
CA SER A 66 30.33 -5.19 -3.04
C SER A 66 29.45 -4.88 -1.83
N GLU A 67 29.95 -5.03 -0.60
CA GLU A 67 29.15 -4.85 0.62
C GLU A 67 28.62 -3.40 0.79
N ALA A 68 29.40 -2.39 0.41
CA ALA A 68 28.99 -0.98 0.50
C ALA A 68 27.99 -0.58 -0.60
N GLN A 69 28.19 -1.08 -1.84
CA GLN A 69 27.24 -0.86 -2.94
C GLN A 69 25.94 -1.65 -2.74
N GLU A 70 26.02 -2.87 -2.20
CA GLU A 70 24.84 -3.69 -1.88
C GLU A 70 24.01 -3.08 -0.77
N LYS A 71 24.62 -2.56 0.31
CA LYS A 71 23.86 -1.92 1.39
C LYS A 71 23.14 -0.65 0.92
N TYR A 72 23.80 0.18 0.10
CA TYR A 72 23.18 1.36 -0.51
C TYR A 72 22.06 0.99 -1.48
N LEU A 73 22.27 -0.03 -2.32
CA LEU A 73 21.28 -0.50 -3.27
C LEU A 73 20.11 -1.22 -2.58
N ASP A 74 20.33 -1.88 -1.45
CA ASP A 74 19.28 -2.52 -0.62
C ASP A 74 18.32 -1.48 -0.04
N GLU A 75 18.86 -0.50 0.71
CA GLU A 75 18.07 0.54 1.35
C GLU A 75 17.33 1.41 0.32
N GLU A 76 18.02 1.87 -0.73
CA GLU A 76 17.45 2.75 -1.76
C GLU A 76 16.41 2.03 -2.62
N LEU A 77 16.63 0.77 -3.00
CA LEU A 77 15.69 0.02 -3.83
C LEU A 77 14.49 -0.51 -3.03
N GLN A 78 14.69 -0.85 -1.75
CA GLN A 78 13.60 -1.19 -0.84
C GLN A 78 12.72 0.03 -0.56
N GLU A 79 13.33 1.19 -0.33
CA GLU A 79 12.63 2.46 -0.22
C GLU A 79 11.87 2.77 -1.53
N TYR A 80 12.50 2.57 -2.70
CA TYR A 80 11.87 2.78 -4.01
C TYR A 80 10.69 1.82 -4.28
N MET A 81 10.78 0.55 -3.86
CA MET A 81 9.69 -0.42 -3.99
C MET A 81 8.53 -0.09 -3.06
N VAL A 82 8.81 0.28 -1.81
CA VAL A 82 7.80 0.68 -0.84
C VAL A 82 7.14 1.99 -1.26
N TRP A 83 7.92 2.99 -1.69
CA TRP A 83 7.43 4.25 -2.25
C TRP A 83 6.63 4.04 -3.52
N GLY A 84 7.13 3.26 -4.47
CA GLY A 84 6.44 2.99 -5.74
C GLY A 84 5.10 2.29 -5.55
N LEU A 85 5.01 1.37 -4.58
CA LEU A 85 3.75 0.72 -4.22
C LEU A 85 2.82 1.66 -3.43
N LYS A 86 3.36 2.50 -2.53
CA LYS A 86 2.60 3.52 -1.79
C LYS A 86 2.03 4.59 -2.72
N LEU A 87 2.80 5.04 -3.70
CA LEU A 87 2.35 6.00 -4.71
C LEU A 87 1.22 5.40 -5.56
N LYS A 88 1.39 4.17 -6.07
CA LYS A 88 0.33 3.47 -6.82
C LYS A 88 -0.94 3.25 -5.99
N TYR A 89 -0.80 2.98 -4.70
CA TYR A 89 -1.92 2.89 -3.78
C TYR A 89 -2.67 4.21 -3.68
N GLN A 90 -1.93 5.29 -3.40
CA GLN A 90 -2.47 6.64 -3.25
C GLN A 90 -3.13 7.14 -4.53
N GLU A 91 -2.53 6.90 -5.69
CA GLU A 91 -3.13 7.20 -7.00
C GLU A 91 -4.48 6.51 -7.20
N LYS A 92 -4.57 5.20 -6.90
CA LYS A 92 -5.84 4.47 -7.00
C LYS A 92 -6.87 4.91 -5.97
N LEU A 93 -6.42 5.26 -4.77
CA LEU A 93 -7.29 5.78 -3.71
C LEU A 93 -7.90 7.11 -4.16
N LEU A 94 -7.07 8.00 -4.72
CA LEU A 94 -7.48 9.28 -5.27
C LEU A 94 -8.41 9.11 -6.47
N GLU A 95 -8.13 8.17 -7.38
CA GLU A 95 -9.00 7.88 -8.52
C GLU A 95 -10.38 7.40 -8.06
N SER A 96 -10.43 6.55 -7.03
CA SER A 96 -11.68 6.06 -6.45
C SER A 96 -12.45 7.19 -5.76
N ALA A 97 -11.74 8.06 -5.04
CA ALA A 97 -12.33 9.23 -4.40
C ALA A 97 -12.89 10.23 -5.43
N LYS A 98 -12.17 10.47 -6.54
CA LYS A 98 -12.65 11.28 -7.67
C LYS A 98 -13.97 10.75 -8.22
N LYS A 99 -14.08 9.42 -8.44
CA LYS A 99 -15.32 8.78 -8.92
C LYS A 99 -16.48 8.94 -7.93
N GLN A 100 -16.23 8.76 -6.63
CA GLN A 100 -17.26 8.95 -5.61
C GLN A 100 -17.75 10.40 -5.56
N VAL A 101 -16.83 11.37 -5.52
CA VAL A 101 -17.18 12.79 -5.45
C VAL A 101 -17.92 13.26 -6.70
N GLU A 102 -17.62 12.69 -7.88
CA GLU A 102 -18.39 12.96 -9.09
C GLU A 102 -19.86 12.54 -8.95
N ILE A 103 -20.14 11.38 -8.34
CA ILE A 103 -21.51 10.95 -8.02
C ILE A 103 -22.17 11.91 -7.02
N GLU A 104 -21.45 12.29 -5.96
CA GLU A 104 -21.95 13.23 -4.95
C GLU A 104 -22.30 14.60 -5.56
N LYS A 105 -21.49 15.07 -6.52
CA LYS A 105 -21.74 16.30 -7.28
C LYS A 105 -23.03 16.20 -8.10
N TYR A 106 -23.27 15.10 -8.81
CA TYR A 106 -24.55 14.89 -9.51
C TYR A 106 -25.74 14.86 -8.55
N MET A 107 -25.61 14.17 -7.41
CA MET A 107 -26.66 14.14 -6.39
C MET A 107 -26.95 15.55 -5.82
N LEU A 108 -25.91 16.36 -5.64
CA LEU A 108 -26.04 17.74 -5.15
C LEU A 108 -26.79 18.62 -6.15
N VAL A 109 -26.40 18.58 -7.43
CA VAL A 109 -27.03 19.35 -8.52
C VAL A 109 -28.50 18.96 -8.70
N ASN A 110 -28.80 17.66 -8.61
CA ASN A 110 -30.17 17.15 -8.73
C ASN A 110 -31.03 17.36 -7.47
N GLY A 111 -30.50 18.03 -6.43
CA GLY A 111 -31.24 18.29 -5.20
C GLY A 111 -31.52 17.04 -4.35
N MET A 112 -30.85 15.92 -4.62
CA MET A 112 -31.03 14.64 -3.95
C MET A 112 -30.34 14.56 -2.58
N ILE A 113 -29.64 15.63 -2.18
CA ILE A 113 -28.90 15.71 -0.92
C ILE A 113 -29.64 16.58 0.10
N ASN A 114 -29.86 16.02 1.27
CA ASN A 114 -30.48 16.65 2.44
C ASN A 114 -29.64 17.85 2.91
N LYS A 115 -30.28 18.89 3.49
CA LYS A 115 -29.58 20.12 3.93
C LYS A 115 -28.32 19.86 4.77
N SER A 116 -28.36 18.92 5.70
CA SER A 116 -27.23 18.58 6.58
C SER A 116 -26.02 17.98 5.85
N LYS A 117 -26.23 17.32 4.69
CA LYS A 117 -25.16 16.66 3.92
C LYS A 117 -24.61 17.51 2.78
N LYS A 118 -25.28 18.63 2.44
CA LYS A 118 -24.83 19.51 1.33
C LYS A 118 -23.47 20.14 1.59
N GLU A 119 -23.23 20.60 2.81
CA GLU A 119 -21.95 21.21 3.20
C GLU A 119 -20.79 20.21 3.11
N ILE A 120 -21.02 18.96 3.56
CA ILE A 120 -20.03 17.87 3.46
C ILE A 120 -19.68 17.58 2.00
N VAL A 121 -20.68 17.47 1.12
CA VAL A 121 -20.42 17.20 -0.30
C VAL A 121 -19.71 18.37 -0.98
N LYS A 122 -20.04 19.63 -0.65
CA LYS A 122 -19.27 20.78 -1.14
C LYS A 122 -17.81 20.73 -0.69
N TYR A 123 -17.58 20.37 0.57
CA TYR A 123 -16.23 20.18 1.11
C TYR A 123 -15.48 19.09 0.35
N ASN A 124 -16.09 17.92 0.14
CA ASN A 124 -15.48 16.82 -0.62
C ASN A 124 -15.12 17.22 -2.06
N ILE A 125 -16.00 17.97 -2.73
CA ILE A 125 -15.76 18.51 -4.08
C ILE A 125 -14.54 19.43 -4.08
N GLN A 126 -14.41 20.29 -3.06
CA GLN A 126 -13.25 21.18 -2.94
C GLN A 126 -11.95 20.41 -2.69
N GLN A 127 -11.95 19.46 -1.75
CA GLN A 127 -10.77 18.65 -1.42
C GLN A 127 -10.24 17.88 -2.64
N ILE A 128 -11.13 17.27 -3.45
CA ILE A 128 -10.72 16.57 -4.66
C ILE A 128 -10.17 17.50 -5.75
N ALA A 129 -10.65 18.75 -5.83
CA ALA A 129 -10.08 19.75 -6.74
C ALA A 129 -8.63 20.11 -6.37
N GLU A 130 -8.26 19.94 -5.10
CA GLU A 130 -6.90 20.09 -4.56
C GLU A 130 -6.11 18.76 -4.57
N GLU A 131 -6.65 17.70 -5.18
CA GLU A 131 -6.11 16.32 -5.20
C GLU A 131 -5.96 15.69 -3.80
N ILE A 132 -6.73 16.16 -2.83
CA ILE A 132 -6.75 15.65 -1.45
C ILE A 132 -7.96 14.73 -1.28
N ILE A 133 -7.73 13.58 -0.64
CA ILE A 133 -8.79 12.61 -0.37
C ILE A 133 -9.56 13.08 0.89
N PRO A 134 -10.85 13.43 0.80
CA PRO A 134 -11.56 14.15 1.86
C PRO A 134 -11.70 13.42 3.20
N TRP A 135 -11.53 12.09 3.18
CA TRP A 135 -11.63 11.20 4.34
C TRP A 135 -10.29 10.53 4.68
N ASP A 136 -9.20 10.93 4.02
CA ASP A 136 -7.84 10.54 4.38
C ASP A 136 -7.28 11.57 5.36
N THR A 137 -7.91 11.71 6.52
CA THR A 137 -7.32 12.44 7.64
C THR A 137 -6.14 11.62 8.14
N ILE A 138 -4.95 12.09 7.76
CA ILE A 138 -3.61 11.69 8.18
C ILE A 138 -3.62 11.24 9.64
N GLU A 139 -3.70 9.93 9.88
CA GLU A 139 -2.92 9.34 10.97
C GLU A 139 -1.49 9.34 10.41
N ASP A 140 -0.67 10.25 10.92
CA ASP A 140 0.76 10.25 10.67
C ASP A 140 1.26 8.82 10.85
N TRP A 141 1.99 8.33 9.85
CA TRP A 141 2.65 7.04 9.96
C TRP A 141 3.65 7.16 11.11
N ASP A 142 3.26 6.72 12.30
CA ASP A 142 4.19 6.47 13.40
C ASP A 142 5.11 5.33 12.96
N LEU A 143 6.19 5.72 12.28
CA LEU A 143 7.31 4.86 11.89
C LEU A 143 7.98 4.20 13.12
N ALA A 144 7.58 4.58 14.34
CA ALA A 144 8.02 4.01 15.60
C ALA A 144 7.47 2.61 15.89
N GLU A 145 6.35 2.18 15.28
CA GLU A 145 5.78 0.83 15.52
C GLU A 145 6.48 -0.30 14.73
N LEU A 146 7.52 0.00 13.96
CA LEU A 146 8.28 -1.00 13.20
C LEU A 146 9.60 -1.44 13.87
N GLU A 147 9.89 -0.96 15.08
CA GLU A 147 11.11 -1.30 15.84
C GLU A 147 10.91 -2.20 17.08
N GLU A 148 9.72 -2.80 17.28
CA GLU A 148 9.50 -3.83 18.31
C GLU A 148 9.32 -5.25 17.73
#